data_AF-A0A0F3PH61-F1
#
_entry.id   AF-A0A0F3PH61-F1
#
_cell.length_a   1.000
_cell.length_b   1.000
_cell.length_c   1.000
_cell.angle_alpha   90.00
_cell.angle_beta   90.00
_cell.angle_gamma   90.00
#
_symmetry.space_group_name_H-M   'P 1'
#
loop_
_entity.id
_entity.type
_entity.pdbx_description
1 polymer ?
#
loop_
_entity_poly.entity_id
_entity_poly.type
_entity_poly.pdbx_seq_one_letter_code
_entity_poly.pdbx_strand_id
1 'polypeptide(L)'
;MDYLFIKTIHIISSTILFGTGIGTAFFMWWANKTGDLNATAYTARTTVIADTPTVIIQPVSGIILVNMLGYNYSDLWLTLTYIGYIITSSCWLLVVWIQIQLRNMALEALKQRIPLPENIINYLNYGAT
;
A
#
# COMPACT_ATOMS: atom_id res chain seq x y z
N MET A 1 -15.25 18.91 -22.03
CA MET A 1 -15.47 18.95 -20.56
C MET A 1 -14.93 17.70 -19.87
N ASP A 2 -14.84 16.57 -20.57
CA ASP A 2 -14.45 15.28 -19.97
C ASP A 2 -12.97 15.18 -19.59
N TYR A 3 -12.07 15.83 -20.35
CA TYR A 3 -10.63 15.79 -20.08
C TYR A 3 -10.27 16.38 -18.71
N LEU A 4 -10.78 17.58 -18.41
CA LEU A 4 -10.47 18.26 -17.14
C LEU A 4 -11.02 17.46 -15.94
N PHE A 5 -12.19 16.86 -16.11
CA PHE A 5 -12.81 16.01 -15.09
C PHE A 5 -11.97 14.75 -14.81
N ILE A 6 -11.57 14.02 -15.85
CA ILE A 6 -10.75 12.80 -15.71
C ILE A 6 -9.36 13.15 -15.16
N LYS A 7 -8.76 14.26 -15.60
CA LYS A 7 -7.49 14.74 -15.06
C LYS A 7 -7.59 15.08 -13.57
N THR A 8 -8.68 15.74 -13.16
CA THR A 8 -8.93 16.03 -11.74
C THR A 8 -9.09 14.74 -10.93
N ILE A 9 -9.86 13.76 -11.42
CA ILE A 9 -9.98 12.44 -10.76
C ILE A 9 -8.60 11.78 -10.63
N HIS A 10 -7.79 11.79 -11.69
CA HIS A 10 -6.46 11.20 -11.68
C HIS A 10 -5.54 11.86 -10.65
N ILE A 11 -5.56 13.19 -10.53
CA ILE A 11 -4.75 13.92 -9.56
C ILE A 11 -5.22 13.64 -8.13
N ILE A 12 -6.54 13.72 -7.87
CA ILE A 12 -7.10 13.46 -6.54
C ILE A 12 -6.83 12.01 -6.11
N SER A 13 -7.04 11.06 -7.01
CA SER A 13 -6.74 9.63 -6.78
C SER A 13 -5.25 9.42 -6.47
N SER A 14 -4.35 10.09 -7.18
CA SER A 14 -2.91 10.07 -6.88
C SER A 14 -2.63 10.56 -5.45
N THR A 15 -3.18 11.73 -5.10
CA THR A 15 -2.97 12.33 -3.78
C THR A 15 -3.50 11.44 -2.66
N ILE A 16 -4.66 10.80 -2.86
CA ILE A 16 -5.21 9.84 -1.90
C ILE A 16 -4.34 8.59 -1.83
N LEU A 17 -3.96 8.00 -2.96
CA LEU A 17 -3.09 6.81 -3.00
C LEU A 17 -1.80 7.03 -2.21
N PHE A 18 -1.09 8.13 -2.49
CA PHE A 18 0.15 8.45 -1.80
C PHE A 18 -0.08 8.88 -0.35
N GLY A 19 -1.05 9.75 -0.08
CA GLY A 19 -1.33 10.26 1.27
C GLY A 19 -1.84 9.17 2.21
N THR A 20 -2.79 8.36 1.76
CA THR A 20 -3.32 7.22 2.49
C THR A 20 -2.24 6.15 2.66
N GLY A 21 -1.48 5.81 1.61
CA GLY A 21 -0.39 4.83 1.70
C GLY A 21 0.69 5.22 2.73
N ILE A 22 1.07 6.50 2.80
CA ILE A 22 2.00 6.99 3.83
C ILE A 22 1.37 6.93 5.22
N GLY A 23 0.12 7.38 5.36
CA GLY A 23 -0.59 7.39 6.64
C GLY A 23 -0.80 5.98 7.21
N THR A 24 -1.20 5.03 6.38
CA THR A 24 -1.42 3.63 6.77
C THR A 24 -0.12 2.95 7.16
N ALA A 25 0.98 3.21 6.44
CA ALA A 25 2.31 2.74 6.83
C ALA A 25 2.77 3.32 8.18
N PHE A 26 2.53 4.62 8.41
CA PHE A 26 2.85 5.28 9.68
C PHE A 26 2.08 4.68 10.86
N PHE A 27 0.77 4.48 10.72
CA PHE A 27 -0.04 3.86 11.76
C PHE A 27 0.37 2.40 12.00
N MET A 28 0.71 1.66 10.94
CA MET A 28 1.15 0.28 11.04
C MET A 28 2.48 0.17 11.80
N TRP A 29 3.43 1.06 11.54
CA TRP A 29 4.70 1.12 12.26
C TRP A 29 4.49 1.39 13.75
N TRP A 30 3.63 2.35 14.10
CA TRP A 30 3.30 2.65 15.49
C TRP A 30 2.53 1.52 16.19
N ALA A 31 1.56 0.91 15.51
CA ALA A 31 0.83 -0.25 16.04
C ALA A 31 1.79 -1.41 16.34
N ASN A 32 2.74 -1.68 15.44
CA ASN A 32 3.78 -2.68 15.67
C ASN A 32 4.68 -2.32 16.86
N LYS A 33 5.04 -1.04 17.06
CA LYS A 33 5.80 -0.59 18.23
C LYS A 33 5.05 -0.79 19.56
N THR A 34 3.73 -0.68 19.56
CA THR A 34 2.94 -0.92 20.78
C THR A 34 2.85 -2.39 21.18
N GLY A 35 3.17 -3.33 20.27
CA GLY A 35 3.00 -4.76 20.49
C GLY A 35 1.54 -5.22 20.55
N ASP A 36 0.57 -4.32 20.32
CA ASP A 36 -0.85 -4.64 20.28
C ASP A 36 -1.23 -5.25 18.93
N LEU A 37 -1.41 -6.57 18.95
CA LEU A 37 -1.80 -7.37 17.81
C LEU A 37 -3.16 -6.98 17.23
N ASN A 38 -4.09 -6.48 18.04
CA ASN A 38 -5.39 -6.02 17.56
C ASN A 38 -5.22 -4.71 16.78
N ALA A 39 -4.39 -3.79 17.27
CA ALA A 39 -4.07 -2.55 16.57
C ALA A 39 -3.37 -2.82 15.23
N THR A 40 -2.41 -3.74 15.19
CA THR A 40 -1.73 -4.17 13.97
C THR A 40 -2.73 -4.83 12.99
N ALA A 41 -3.56 -5.76 13.45
CA ALA A 41 -4.53 -6.43 12.57
C ALA A 41 -5.58 -5.46 11.99
N TYR A 42 -6.07 -4.52 12.81
CA TYR A 42 -7.01 -3.49 12.40
C TYR A 42 -6.40 -2.54 11.37
N THR A 43 -5.18 -2.09 11.61
CA THR A 43 -4.49 -1.16 10.70
C THR A 43 -4.21 -1.84 9.36
N ALA A 44 -3.73 -3.08 9.35
CA ALA A 44 -3.49 -3.84 8.11
C ALA A 44 -4.76 -4.04 7.27
N ARG A 45 -5.89 -4.35 7.92
CA ARG A 45 -7.18 -4.50 7.23
C ARG A 45 -7.64 -3.18 6.61
N THR A 46 -7.46 -2.08 7.34
CA THR A 46 -7.89 -0.74 6.91
C THR A 46 -7.04 -0.26 5.72
N THR A 47 -5.73 -0.52 5.73
CA THR A 47 -4.82 -0.24 4.61
C THR A 47 -5.29 -0.89 3.31
N VAL A 48 -5.60 -2.19 3.35
CA VAL A 48 -6.06 -2.91 2.16
C VAL A 48 -7.33 -2.28 1.62
N ILE A 49 -8.32 -1.98 2.47
CA ILE A 49 -9.59 -1.39 2.01
C ILE A 49 -9.37 0.00 1.40
N ALA A 50 -8.51 0.82 2.01
CA ALA A 50 -8.32 2.21 1.62
C ALA A 50 -7.49 2.36 0.33
N ASP A 51 -6.47 1.53 0.14
CA ASP A 51 -5.54 1.66 -0.98
C ASP A 51 -5.95 0.87 -2.23
N THR A 52 -6.79 -0.17 -2.09
CA THR A 52 -7.20 -1.00 -3.25
C THR A 52 -7.92 -0.21 -4.36
N PRO A 53 -8.88 0.71 -4.06
CA PRO A 53 -9.59 1.44 -5.11
C PRO A 53 -8.66 2.32 -5.94
N THR A 54 -7.74 3.03 -5.28
CA THR A 54 -6.87 4.01 -5.94
C THR A 54 -5.79 3.32 -6.78
N VAL A 55 -5.29 2.15 -6.38
CA VAL A 55 -4.38 1.31 -7.18
C VAL A 55 -5.00 0.86 -8.52
N ILE A 56 -6.32 0.78 -8.62
CA ILE A 56 -7.01 0.43 -9.88
C ILE A 56 -7.38 1.71 -10.65
N ILE A 57 -7.92 2.71 -9.96
CA ILE A 57 -8.37 3.97 -10.59
C ILE A 57 -7.20 4.69 -11.25
N GLN A 58 -5.99 4.63 -10.65
CA GLN A 58 -4.83 5.35 -11.17
C GLN A 58 -4.36 4.88 -12.55
N PRO A 59 -4.09 3.59 -12.81
CA PRO A 59 -3.71 3.13 -14.15
C PRO A 59 -4.84 3.29 -15.16
N VAL A 60 -6.10 3.04 -14.76
CA VAL A 60 -7.26 3.17 -15.67
C VAL A 60 -7.43 4.62 -16.11
N SER A 61 -7.44 5.58 -15.18
CA SER A 61 -7.55 6.99 -15.51
C SER A 61 -6.34 7.50 -16.31
N GLY A 62 -5.14 6.99 -16.03
CA GLY A 62 -3.93 7.31 -16.80
C GLY A 62 -4.02 6.87 -18.27
N ILE A 63 -4.47 5.64 -18.52
CA ILE A 63 -4.66 5.11 -19.89
C ILE A 63 -5.72 5.93 -20.64
N ILE A 64 -6.82 6.30 -19.98
CA ILE A 64 -7.85 7.13 -20.60
C ILE A 64 -7.25 8.50 -21.00
N LEU A 65 -6.45 9.12 -20.14
CA LEU A 65 -5.79 10.41 -20.44
C LEU A 65 -4.82 10.32 -21.62
N VAL A 66 -4.02 9.24 -21.70
CA VAL A 66 -3.10 8.99 -22.83
C VAL A 66 -3.86 8.90 -24.14
N ASN A 67 -4.96 8.13 -24.17
CA ASN A 67 -5.82 8.01 -25.35
C ASN A 67 -6.45 9.35 -25.75
N MET A 68 -6.94 10.13 -24.78
CA MET A 68 -7.59 11.43 -25.05
C MET A 68 -6.62 12.47 -25.61
N LEU A 69 -5.35 12.42 -25.21
CA LEU A 69 -4.32 13.37 -25.64
C LEU A 69 -3.59 12.91 -26.91
N GLY A 70 -3.82 11.67 -27.37
CA GLY A 70 -3.17 11.12 -28.56
C GLY A 70 -1.66 10.90 -28.39
N TYR A 71 -1.18 10.76 -27.15
CA TYR A 71 0.22 10.49 -26.88
C TYR A 71 0.60 9.07 -27.30
N ASN A 72 1.86 8.89 -27.68
CA ASN A 72 2.38 7.56 -27.96
C ASN A 72 2.66 6.85 -26.63
N TYR A 73 2.14 5.64 -26.45
CA TYR A 73 2.37 4.85 -25.24
C TYR A 73 3.85 4.62 -24.93
N SER A 74 4.71 4.64 -25.96
CA SER A 74 6.15 4.46 -25.86
C SER A 74 6.92 5.77 -25.62
N ASP A 75 6.24 6.90 -25.41
CA ASP A 75 6.91 8.13 -25.02
C ASP A 75 7.75 7.88 -23.76
N LEU A 76 9.00 8.36 -23.75
CA LEU A 76 9.96 8.06 -22.70
C LEU A 76 9.43 8.42 -21.31
N TRP A 77 8.76 9.57 -21.19
CA TRP A 77 8.19 10.02 -19.93
C TRP A 77 7.06 9.09 -19.44
N LEU A 78 6.20 8.59 -20.33
CA LEU A 78 5.15 7.62 -20.00
C LEU A 78 5.77 6.29 -19.56
N THR A 79 6.76 5.81 -20.31
CA THR A 79 7.49 4.58 -19.99
C THR A 79 8.11 4.65 -18.59
N LEU A 80 8.77 5.77 -18.26
CA LEU A 80 9.32 6.00 -16.93
C LEU A 80 8.24 6.01 -15.84
N THR A 81 7.07 6.60 -16.10
CA THR A 81 5.95 6.58 -15.14
C THR A 81 5.40 5.18 -14.91
N TYR A 82 5.29 4.34 -15.95
CA TYR A 82 4.84 2.94 -15.82
C TYR A 82 5.83 2.11 -15.02
N ILE A 83 7.13 2.25 -15.30
CA ILE A 83 8.19 1.55 -14.56
C ILE A 83 8.17 1.98 -13.09
N GLY A 84 8.11 3.29 -12.83
CA GLY A 84 7.99 3.82 -11.46
C GLY A 84 6.77 3.26 -10.73
N TYR A 85 5.62 3.24 -11.39
CA TYR A 85 4.38 2.68 -10.83
C TYR A 85 4.53 1.20 -10.47
N ILE A 86 5.13 0.39 -11.34
CA ILE A 86 5.35 -1.04 -11.09
C ILE A 86 6.31 -1.26 -9.92
N ILE A 87 7.42 -0.51 -9.86
CA ILE A 87 8.40 -0.61 -8.76
C ILE A 87 7.74 -0.26 -7.43
N THR A 88 7.06 0.89 -7.36
CA THR A 88 6.39 1.34 -6.14
C THR A 88 5.29 0.37 -5.71
N SER A 89 4.45 -0.09 -6.65
CA SER A 89 3.37 -1.04 -6.36
C SER A 89 3.91 -2.39 -5.88
N SER A 90 5.01 -2.87 -6.46
CA SER A 90 5.65 -4.12 -6.05
C SER A 90 6.24 -4.02 -4.64
N CYS A 91 6.90 -2.90 -4.33
CA CYS A 91 7.42 -2.61 -3.00
C CYS A 91 6.29 -2.55 -1.97
N TRP A 92 5.17 -1.92 -2.31
CA TRP A 92 4.01 -1.83 -1.45
C TRP A 92 3.32 -3.19 -1.21
N LEU A 93 3.14 -4.01 -2.25
CA LEU A 93 2.61 -5.36 -2.12
C LEU A 93 3.49 -6.25 -1.23
N LEU A 94 4.83 -6.10 -1.32
CA LEU A 94 5.75 -6.81 -0.45
C LEU A 94 5.54 -6.45 1.03
N VAL A 95 5.38 -5.16 1.32
CA VAL A 95 5.10 -4.68 2.68
C VAL A 95 3.79 -5.24 3.21
N VAL A 96 2.71 -5.19 2.43
CA VAL A 96 1.40 -5.76 2.82
C VAL A 96 1.49 -7.28 3.03
N TRP A 97 2.27 -7.98 2.21
CA TRP A 97 2.49 -9.42 2.39
C TRP A 97 3.16 -9.73 3.73
N ILE A 98 4.22 -9.00 4.09
CA ILE A 98 4.89 -9.16 5.39
C ILE A 98 3.90 -8.89 6.54
N GLN A 99 3.07 -7.85 6.44
CA GLN A 99 2.06 -7.50 7.44
C GLN A 99 1.03 -8.62 7.63
N ILE A 100 0.58 -9.25 6.54
CA ILE A 100 -0.36 -10.39 6.59
C ILE A 100 0.30 -11.60 7.25
N GLN A 101 1.56 -11.88 6.92
CA GLN A 101 2.30 -12.99 7.53
C GLN A 101 2.45 -12.81 9.05
N LEU A 102 2.85 -11.62 9.50
CA LEU A 102 2.94 -11.29 10.93
C LEU A 102 1.60 -11.48 11.66
N ARG A 103 0.51 -11.01 11.05
CA ARG A 103 -0.85 -11.20 11.59
C ARG A 103 -1.20 -12.68 11.74
N ASN A 104 -0.94 -13.48 10.70
CA ASN A 104 -1.30 -14.90 10.70
C ASN A 104 -0.50 -15.66 11.77
N MET A 105 0.82 -15.43 11.86
CA MET A 105 1.68 -16.04 12.89
C MET A 105 1.23 -15.68 14.30
N ALA A 106 0.85 -14.42 14.54
CA ALA A 106 0.38 -14.00 15.86
C ALA A 106 -0.99 -14.60 16.24
N LEU A 107 -1.90 -14.74 15.26
CA LEU A 107 -3.18 -15.43 15.47
C LEU A 107 -2.97 -16.92 15.78
N GLU A 108 -1.97 -17.57 15.18
CA GLU A 108 -1.61 -18.95 15.49
C GLU A 108 -1.04 -19.09 16.90
N ALA A 109 -0.13 -18.20 17.31
CA ALA A 109 0.41 -18.18 18.68
C ALA A 109 -0.70 -17.99 19.74
N LEU A 110 -1.65 -17.07 19.49
CA LEU A 110 -2.81 -16.85 20.35
C LEU A 110 -3.71 -18.10 20.45
N LYS A 111 -3.95 -18.80 19.35
CA LYS A 111 -4.76 -20.05 19.34
C LYS A 111 -4.09 -21.17 20.12
N GLN A 112 -2.76 -21.29 20.03
CA GLN A 112 -2.01 -22.37 20.67
C GLN A 112 -1.63 -22.07 22.13
N ARG A 113 -1.88 -20.85 22.63
CA ARG A 113 -1.42 -20.34 23.95
C ARG A 113 0.10 -20.48 24.14
N ILE A 114 0.86 -20.41 23.06
CA ILE A 114 2.32 -20.47 23.07
C ILE A 114 2.81 -19.01 23.06
N PRO A 115 3.85 -18.66 23.84
CA PRO A 115 4.48 -17.34 23.74
C PRO A 115 4.93 -17.06 22.30
N LEU A 116 4.89 -15.79 21.89
CA LEU A 116 5.32 -15.39 20.55
C LEU A 116 6.76 -15.90 20.30
N PRO A 117 7.02 -16.57 19.17
CA PRO A 117 8.37 -16.99 18.80
C PRO A 117 9.38 -15.82 18.87
N GLU A 118 10.53 -16.02 19.53
CA GLU A 118 11.54 -14.97 19.75
C GLU A 118 12.05 -14.31 18.45
N ASN A 119 12.05 -15.04 17.34
CA ASN A 119 12.38 -14.50 16.03
C ASN A 119 11.41 -13.40 15.57
N ILE A 120 10.13 -13.44 15.96
CA ILE A 120 9.13 -12.43 15.63
C ILE A 120 9.32 -11.18 16.50
N ILE A 121 9.64 -11.35 17.78
CA ILE A 121 10.00 -10.24 18.68
C ILE A 121 11.20 -9.48 18.12
N ASN A 122 12.21 -10.20 17.64
CA ASN A 122 13.37 -9.59 16.98
C ASN A 122 12.98 -8.86 15.68
N TYR A 123 12.11 -9.43 14.83
CA TYR A 123 11.62 -8.74 13.61
C TYR A 123 10.84 -7.45 13.92
N LEU A 124 10.06 -7.42 15.00
CA LEU A 124 9.37 -6.22 15.47
C LEU A 124 10.34 -5.19 16.06
N ASN A 125 11.40 -5.65 16.74
CA ASN A 125 12.43 -4.80 17.34
C ASN A 125 13.45 -4.25 16.33
N TYR A 126 13.73 -4.94 15.21
CA TYR A 126 14.63 -4.43 14.16
C TYR A 126 14.09 -3.17 13.44
N GLY A 127 12.79 -2.90 13.53
CA GLY A 127 12.20 -1.62 13.11
C GLY A 127 12.17 -0.54 14.20
N ALA A 128 12.76 -0.80 15.36
CA ALA A 128 12.72 0.03 16.56
C ALA A 128 14.08 0.56 17.03
N THR A 129 15.19 0.16 16.40
CA THR A 129 16.53 0.75 16.60
C THR A 129 16.77 1.94 15.69
#